data_AF-A0A6B3GV80-F1
#
_entry.id   AF-A0A6B3GV80-F1
#
_cell.length_a   1.000
_cell.length_b   1.000
_cell.length_c   1.000
_cell.angle_alpha   90.00
_cell.angle_beta   90.00
_cell.angle_gamma   90.00
#
_symmetry.space_group_name_H-M   'P 1'
#
loop_
_entity.id
_entity.type
_entity.pdbx_description
1 polymer ?
#
loop_
_entity_poly.entity_id
_entity_poly.type
_entity_poly.pdbx_seq_one_letter_code
_entity_poly.pdbx_strand_id
1 'polypeptide(L)'
;GDEKALTAVSGIGKKGAQKLLLELKDRLGEPVGAHIGQQGIGTPVTSGWRDQLQAALIGLGYASREADEAVNAVAPQAEAAVAEGTAPPVPQLLRAALQTLNR
;
A
#
# COMPACT_ATOMS: atom_id res chain seq x y z
N GLY A 1 -21.14 0.45 9.87
CA GLY A 1 -20.30 -0.58 10.51
C GLY A 1 -20.97 -1.09 11.77
N ASP A 2 -20.54 -2.25 12.26
CA ASP A 2 -21.27 -3.02 13.27
C ASP A 2 -20.70 -2.81 14.69
N GLU A 3 -21.41 -2.04 15.51
CA GLU A 3 -21.07 -1.79 16.92
C GLU A 3 -21.06 -3.09 17.74
N LYS A 4 -22.00 -4.00 17.48
CA LYS A 4 -22.15 -5.24 18.26
C LYS A 4 -20.95 -6.16 18.05
N ALA A 5 -20.47 -6.25 16.81
CA ALA A 5 -19.28 -7.01 16.48
C ALA A 5 -18.04 -6.49 17.23
N LEU A 6 -17.88 -5.17 17.34
CA LEU A 6 -16.77 -4.56 18.08
C LEU A 6 -16.90 -4.78 19.60
N THR A 7 -18.11 -4.71 20.16
CA THR A 7 -18.33 -4.96 21.60
C THR A 7 -18.24 -6.43 22.02
N ALA A 8 -18.26 -7.37 21.07
CA ALA A 8 -18.14 -8.80 21.36
C ALA A 8 -16.70 -9.20 21.74
N VAL A 9 -15.71 -8.33 21.49
CA VAL A 9 -14.31 -8.55 21.87
C VAL A 9 -14.12 -8.22 23.35
N SER A 10 -13.53 -9.16 24.10
CA SER A 10 -13.21 -8.96 25.51
C SER A 10 -12.33 -7.73 25.70
N GLY A 11 -12.84 -6.73 26.43
CA GLY A 11 -12.16 -5.45 26.69
C GLY A 11 -12.70 -4.26 25.88
N ILE A 12 -13.60 -4.45 24.91
CA ILE A 12 -14.22 -3.35 24.16
C ILE A 12 -15.66 -3.11 24.64
N GLY A 13 -15.85 -2.05 25.42
CA GLY A 13 -17.19 -1.59 25.82
C GLY A 13 -17.90 -0.78 24.73
N LYS A 14 -19.20 -0.53 24.91
CA LYS A 14 -20.05 0.23 23.97
C LYS A 14 -19.44 1.57 23.51
N LYS A 15 -18.88 2.34 24.44
CA LYS A 15 -18.23 3.62 24.13
C LYS A 15 -16.94 3.44 23.30
N GLY A 16 -16.18 2.38 23.57
CA GLY A 16 -14.97 2.05 22.81
C GLY A 16 -15.30 1.66 21.37
N ALA A 17 -16.32 0.82 21.19
CA ALA A 17 -16.82 0.43 19.86
C ALA A 17 -17.30 1.63 19.04
N GLN A 18 -18.04 2.56 19.65
CA GLN A 18 -18.51 3.78 18.98
C GLN A 18 -17.36 4.69 18.54
N LYS A 19 -16.35 4.86 19.40
CA LYS A 19 -15.16 5.67 19.07
C LYS A 19 -14.37 5.07 17.91
N LEU A 20 -14.12 3.75 17.98
CA LEU A 20 -13.45 3.00 16.92
C LEU A 20 -14.21 3.09 15.60
N LEU A 21 -15.53 3.00 15.63
CA LEU A 21 -16.35 3.10 14.44
C LEU A 21 -16.19 4.46 13.73
N LEU A 22 -16.13 5.55 14.50
CA LEU A 22 -15.96 6.89 13.95
C LEU A 22 -14.55 7.08 13.40
N GLU A 23 -13.52 6.78 14.20
CA GLU A 23 -12.11 6.89 13.79
C GLU A 23 -11.80 6.01 12.56
N LEU A 24 -12.35 4.81 12.49
CA LEU A 24 -12.17 3.93 11.34
C LEU A 24 -12.97 4.38 10.14
N LYS A 25 -14.18 4.93 10.30
CA LYS A 25 -14.94 5.49 9.16
C LYS A 25 -14.22 6.67 8.51
N ASP A 26 -13.47 7.45 9.29
CA ASP A 26 -12.70 8.58 8.76
C ASP A 26 -11.39 8.13 8.11
N ARG A 27 -10.84 6.97 8.50
CA ARG A 27 -9.60 6.41 7.95
C ARG A 27 -9.81 5.41 6.82
N LEU A 28 -10.89 4.66 6.88
CA LEU A 28 -11.30 3.65 5.91
C LEU A 28 -12.29 4.37 4.99
N GLY A 29 -11.88 4.68 3.77
CA GLY A 29 -12.76 5.29 2.76
C GLY A 29 -14.01 4.44 2.45
N GLU A 30 -14.77 4.81 1.42
CA GLU A 30 -16.02 4.10 1.10
C GLU A 30 -15.83 2.57 1.04
N PRO A 31 -16.74 1.79 1.66
CA PRO A 31 -16.59 0.34 1.75
C PRO A 31 -16.69 -0.28 0.36
N VAL A 32 -15.54 -0.53 -0.26
CA VAL A 32 -15.41 -1.40 -1.43
C VAL A 32 -15.59 -2.84 -0.96
N GLY A 33 -16.56 -3.54 -1.57
CA GLY A 33 -17.00 -4.86 -1.14
C GLY A 33 -15.87 -5.88 -0.96
N ALA A 34 -16.02 -6.67 0.11
CA ALA A 34 -15.37 -7.93 0.45
C ALA A 34 -14.17 -8.40 -0.42
N HIS A 35 -12.96 -8.05 0.03
CA HIS A 35 -11.78 -8.89 -0.18
C HIS A 35 -11.27 -9.36 1.19
N ILE A 36 -11.84 -10.46 1.67
CA ILE A 36 -11.27 -11.23 2.78
C ILE A 36 -10.07 -11.97 2.19
N GLY A 37 -8.87 -11.46 2.46
CA GLY A 37 -7.64 -12.19 2.17
C GLY A 37 -6.48 -11.33 1.73
N GLN A 38 -6.00 -10.43 2.60
CA GLN A 38 -4.56 -10.13 2.76
C GLN A 38 -4.43 -9.07 3.86
N GLN A 39 -3.88 -9.51 4.98
CA GLN A 39 -3.41 -8.60 6.02
C GLN A 39 -2.39 -7.63 5.41
N GLY A 40 -2.71 -6.33 5.44
CA GLY A 40 -1.72 -5.25 5.40
C GLY A 40 -0.96 -5.01 4.11
N ILE A 41 -1.64 -4.73 2.99
CA ILE A 41 -1.18 -3.78 1.97
C ILE A 41 -2.45 -3.10 1.48
N GLY A 42 -2.53 -1.77 1.57
CA GLY A 42 -3.68 -1.02 1.07
C GLY A 42 -4.03 -1.48 -0.35
N THR A 43 -5.32 -1.71 -0.59
CA THR A 43 -5.89 -1.99 -1.91
C THR A 43 -5.22 -1.08 -2.96
N PRO A 44 -4.68 -1.61 -4.07
CA PRO A 44 -4.11 -0.77 -5.11
C PRO A 44 -5.25 0.00 -5.76
N VAL A 45 -5.48 1.23 -5.27
CA VAL A 45 -6.30 2.25 -5.92
C VAL A 45 -5.56 2.59 -7.21
N THR A 46 -5.80 1.84 -8.29
CA THR A 46 -5.26 2.06 -9.65
C THR A 46 -3.87 2.72 -9.68
N SER A 47 -2.98 2.27 -8.80
CA SER A 47 -1.80 3.04 -8.44
C SER A 47 -0.79 2.77 -9.54
N GLY A 48 -0.20 3.82 -10.11
CA GLY A 48 0.79 3.63 -11.15
C GLY A 48 1.92 2.73 -10.66
N TRP A 49 2.68 2.12 -11.57
CA TRP A 49 3.83 1.29 -11.20
C TRP A 49 4.79 1.99 -10.23
N ARG A 50 4.86 3.34 -10.29
CA ARG A 50 5.60 4.21 -9.36
C ARG A 50 5.08 4.11 -7.92
N ASP A 51 3.79 4.33 -7.72
CA ASP A 51 3.13 4.28 -6.41
C ASP A 51 3.25 2.88 -5.80
N GLN A 52 3.10 1.85 -6.63
CA GLN A 52 3.26 0.46 -6.20
C GLN A 52 4.69 0.16 -5.72
N LEU A 53 5.71 0.69 -6.42
CA LEU A 53 7.12 0.54 -6.03
C LEU A 53 7.44 1.31 -4.75
N GLN A 54 6.97 2.55 -4.64
CA GLN A 54 7.17 3.40 -3.47
C GLN A 54 6.55 2.76 -2.22
N ALA A 55 5.31 2.29 -2.31
CA ALA A 55 4.62 1.60 -1.22
C ALA A 55 5.34 0.30 -0.81
N ALA A 56 5.87 -0.46 -1.78
CA ALA A 56 6.63 -1.67 -1.50
C ALA A 56 7.94 -1.37 -0.75
N LEU A 57 8.69 -0.35 -1.18
CA LEU A 57 9.94 0.05 -0.53
C LEU A 57 9.70 0.58 0.89
N ILE A 58 8.67 1.40 1.10
CA ILE A 58 8.27 1.86 2.44
C ILE A 58 7.85 0.66 3.31
N GLY A 59 7.08 -0.29 2.77
CA GLY A 59 6.69 -1.51 3.48
C GLY A 59 7.86 -2.41 3.87
N LEU A 60 8.99 -2.34 3.14
CA LEU A 60 10.25 -3.01 3.48
C LEU A 60 11.07 -2.27 4.55
N GLY A 61 10.68 -1.04 4.91
CA GLY A 61 11.30 -0.26 5.98
C GLY A 61 12.21 0.89 5.52
N TYR A 62 12.26 1.20 4.23
CA TYR A 62 13.01 2.36 3.72
C TYR A 62 12.29 3.68 4.02
N ALA A 63 13.03 4.77 4.22
CA ALA A 63 12.41 6.08 4.39
C ALA A 63 11.72 6.52 3.09
N SER A 64 10.64 7.30 3.20
CA SER A 64 9.88 7.78 2.02
C SER A 64 10.78 8.45 0.98
N ARG A 65 11.76 9.25 1.44
CA ARG A 65 12.71 9.92 0.57
C ARG A 65 13.61 8.94 -0.19
N GLU A 66 14.12 7.91 0.48
CA GLU A 66 14.95 6.87 -0.15
C GLU A 66 14.13 6.05 -1.15
N ALA A 67 12.87 5.76 -0.81
CA ALA A 67 11.94 5.10 -1.72
C ALA A 67 11.73 5.94 -2.99
N ASP A 68 11.47 7.24 -2.87
CA ASP A 68 11.31 8.15 -4.01
C ASP A 68 12.56 8.23 -4.89
N GLU A 69 13.73 8.35 -4.27
CA GLU A 69 15.02 8.36 -4.99
C GLU A 69 15.23 7.05 -5.77
N ALA A 70 14.93 5.90 -5.17
CA ALA A 70 15.04 4.60 -5.83
C ALA A 70 14.01 4.39 -6.95
N VAL A 71 12.75 4.84 -6.78
CA VAL A 71 11.73 4.81 -7.84
C VAL A 71 12.17 5.66 -9.04
N ASN A 72 12.73 6.85 -8.79
CA ASN A 72 13.24 7.72 -9.84
C ASN A 72 14.43 7.09 -10.58
N ALA A 73 15.30 6.35 -9.89
CA ALA A 73 16.44 5.67 -10.49
C ALA A 73 16.02 4.58 -11.51
N VAL A 74 14.90 3.89 -11.27
CA VAL A 74 14.41 2.81 -12.15
C VAL A 74 13.35 3.27 -13.15
N ALA A 75 12.91 4.54 -13.07
CA ALA A 75 11.93 5.11 -13.99
C ALA A 75 12.28 4.98 -15.48
N PRO A 76 13.54 5.18 -15.91
CA PRO A 76 13.91 4.98 -17.32
C PRO A 76 13.66 3.54 -17.81
N GLN A 77 13.82 2.54 -16.93
CA GLN A 77 13.61 1.14 -17.28
C GLN A 77 12.11 0.82 -17.44
N ALA A 78 11.28 1.44 -16.60
CA ALA A 78 9.83 1.33 -16.72
C ALA A 78 9.31 2.03 -17.98
N GLU A 79 9.85 3.20 -18.31
CA GLU A 79 9.47 3.96 -19.51
C GLU A 79 9.90 3.25 -20.80
N ALA A 80 11.07 2.60 -20.82
CA ALA A 80 11.49 1.74 -21.93
C ALA A 80 10.51 0.57 -22.17
N ALA A 81 10.09 -0.12 -21.11
CA ALA A 81 9.12 -1.21 -21.21
C ALA A 81 7.77 -0.73 -21.77
N VAL A 82 7.31 0.45 -21.32
CA VAL A 82 6.07 1.07 -21.83
C VAL A 82 6.22 1.49 -23.29
N ALA A 83 7.37 2.03 -23.70
CA ALA A 83 7.67 2.38 -25.09
C ALA A 83 7.69 1.15 -26.02
N GLU A 84 8.08 -0.01 -25.49
CA GLU A 84 8.00 -1.31 -26.16
C GLU A 84 6.57 -1.91 -26.16
N GLY A 85 5.57 -1.17 -25.66
CA GLY A 85 4.17 -1.60 -25.59
C GLY A 85 3.92 -2.67 -24.53
N THR A 86 4.88 -2.91 -23.64
CA THR A 86 4.79 -3.92 -22.58
C THR A 86 4.46 -3.24 -21.25
N ALA A 87 3.69 -3.93 -20.40
CA ALA A 87 3.43 -3.45 -19.05
C ALA A 87 4.75 -3.37 -18.25
N PRO A 88 5.00 -2.30 -17.47
CA PRO A 88 6.22 -2.13 -16.71
C PRO A 88 6.35 -3.27 -15.68
N PRO A 89 7.44 -4.06 -15.73
CA PRO A 89 7.54 -5.25 -14.90
C PRO A 89 7.95 -4.89 -13.47
N VAL A 90 6.96 -4.59 -12.64
CA VAL A 90 7.10 -4.14 -11.25
C VAL A 90 8.06 -5.02 -10.41
N PRO A 91 8.02 -6.36 -10.45
CA PRO A 91 8.95 -7.18 -9.67
C PRO A 91 10.43 -7.03 -10.10
N GLN A 92 10.68 -6.69 -11.37
CA GLN A 92 12.03 -6.49 -11.89
C GLN A 92 12.54 -5.09 -11.52
N LEU A 93 11.66 -4.09 -11.61
CA LEU A 93 11.93 -2.72 -11.15
C LEU A 93 12.21 -2.66 -9.65
N LEU A 94 11.47 -3.41 -8.83
CA LEU A 94 11.70 -3.47 -7.38
C LEU A 94 13.08 -4.05 -7.05
N ARG A 95 13.50 -5.12 -7.75
CA ARG A 95 14.84 -5.69 -7.58
C ARG A 95 15.94 -4.70 -7.99
N ALA A 96 15.76 -3.98 -9.10
CA ALA A 96 16.69 -2.95 -9.53
C ALA A 96 16.78 -1.80 -8.51
N ALA A 97 15.65 -1.34 -7.97
CA ALA A 97 15.59 -0.30 -6.94
C ALA A 97 16.34 -0.71 -5.67
N LEU A 98 16.15 -1.95 -5.18
CA LEU A 98 16.90 -2.47 -4.03
C LEU A 98 18.41 -2.57 -4.28
N GLN A 99 18.83 -2.89 -5.51
CA GLN A 99 20.26 -2.88 -5.89
C GLN A 99 20.85 -1.46 -5.86
N THR A 100 20.07 -0.42 -6.20
CA THR A 100 20.55 0.97 -6.12
C THR A 100 20.71 1.47 -4.69
N LEU A 101 19.90 0.97 -3.75
CA LEU A 101 19.93 1.38 -2.33
C LEU A 101 21.03 0.69 -1.51
N ASN A 102 21.49 -0.48 -1.94
CA ASN A 102 22.53 -1.27 -1.24
C ASN A 102 23.95 -1.03 -1.76
N ARG A 103 24.19 0.06 -2.50
CA ARG A 103 25.48 0.36 -3.12
C ARG A 103 26.31 1.31 -2.28
#